data_AF-A0A6B1A3S6-F1
#
_entry.id   AF-A0A6B1A3S6-F1
#
_cell.length_a   1.000
_cell.length_b   1.000
_cell.length_c   1.000
_cell.angle_alpha   90.00
_cell.angle_beta   90.00
_cell.angle_gamma   90.00
#
_symmetry.space_group_name_H-M   'P 1'
#
loop_
_entity.id
_entity.type
_entity.pdbx_description
1 polymer ?
#
loop_
_entity_poly.entity_id
_entity_poly.type
_entity_poly.pdbx_seq_one_letter_code
_entity_poly.pdbx_strand_id
1 'polypeptide(L)'
;MNKFDLAIFERLKTQEGKVTVRAWRQRCIIRILAESPDPADRTRIGLAKNMAQINNLRWQTVYPGIFNDIDNIMKPLDLVRESGRLPTKRGPKAVQEQGSPYYELTKKGIMVALSVREVTMRESLVRQILADDDVVNKESMSLLVGTPLLFGYMMERYVEAWCEQKIDLLPLDLKKLSRLKDETLLICNDLLKNFTKLEYAQRKNIRKLLDNIVYRE
;
A
#
# COMPACT_ATOMS: atom_id res chain seq x y z
N MET A 1 -10.38 8.58 -13.81
CA MET A 1 -9.81 9.85 -13.28
C MET A 1 -9.90 9.75 -11.78
N ASN A 2 -8.77 9.88 -11.07
CA ASN A 2 -8.75 9.74 -9.62
C ASN A 2 -9.60 10.86 -8.99
N LYS A 3 -10.63 10.48 -8.25
CA LYS A 3 -11.52 11.46 -7.60
C LYS A 3 -10.98 11.89 -6.24
N PHE A 4 -10.01 11.16 -5.72
CA PHE A 4 -9.22 11.55 -4.57
C PHE A 4 -7.89 12.10 -5.03
N ASP A 5 -7.31 13.02 -4.29
CA ASP A 5 -5.97 13.54 -4.55
C ASP A 5 -4.84 12.52 -4.22
N LEU A 6 -5.18 11.22 -4.12
CA LEU A 6 -4.29 10.14 -3.73
C LEU A 6 -3.52 9.58 -4.93
N ALA A 7 -2.31 10.06 -5.15
CA ALA A 7 -1.50 9.80 -6.33
C ALA A 7 -0.70 8.48 -6.32
N ILE A 8 -0.88 7.58 -5.36
CA ILE A 8 0.00 6.39 -5.14
C ILE A 8 0.21 5.47 -6.36
N PHE A 9 -0.68 5.53 -7.36
CA PHE A 9 -0.59 4.77 -8.62
C PHE A 9 -0.21 5.63 -9.83
N GLU A 10 -0.02 6.94 -9.67
CA GLU A 10 0.32 7.83 -10.78
C GLU A 10 1.72 7.51 -11.33
N ARG A 11 1.79 7.33 -12.66
CA ARG A 11 3.01 7.01 -13.39
C ARG A 11 3.45 8.15 -14.30
N LEU A 12 4.76 8.22 -14.56
CA LEU A 12 5.33 9.15 -15.52
C LEU A 12 4.94 8.72 -16.94
N LYS A 13 4.38 9.65 -17.72
CA LYS A 13 4.03 9.41 -19.12
C LYS A 13 5.25 9.15 -20.00
N THR A 14 6.41 9.67 -19.61
CA THR A 14 7.64 9.69 -20.39
C THR A 14 8.64 8.59 -20.01
N GLN A 15 8.41 7.87 -18.91
CA GLN A 15 9.30 6.81 -18.43
C GLN A 15 8.46 5.62 -17.98
N GLU A 16 8.47 4.57 -18.79
CA GLU A 16 7.69 3.38 -18.55
C GLU A 16 8.04 2.74 -17.20
N GLY A 17 7.02 2.32 -16.45
CA GLY A 17 7.18 1.69 -15.14
C GLY A 17 7.46 2.63 -13.96
N LYS A 18 7.88 3.89 -14.17
CA LYS A 18 8.22 4.81 -13.06
C LYS A 18 7.01 5.59 -12.55
N VAL A 19 6.92 5.72 -11.23
CA VAL A 19 5.89 6.50 -10.54
C VAL A 19 6.26 7.99 -10.49
N THR A 20 5.27 8.88 -10.35
CA THR A 20 5.53 10.32 -10.16
C THR A 20 6.20 10.58 -8.80
N VAL A 21 6.86 11.73 -8.64
CA VAL A 21 7.48 12.11 -7.35
C VAL A 21 6.43 12.19 -6.22
N ARG A 22 5.22 12.66 -6.54
CA ARG A 22 4.08 12.70 -5.61
C ARG A 22 3.66 11.29 -5.21
N ALA A 23 3.45 10.40 -6.19
CA ALA A 23 3.11 9.00 -5.96
C ALA A 23 4.16 8.30 -5.09
N TRP A 24 5.44 8.44 -5.44
CA TRP A 24 6.56 7.89 -4.70
C TRP A 24 6.56 8.36 -3.24
N ARG A 25 6.42 9.68 -3.02
CA ARG A 25 6.42 10.26 -1.67
C ARG A 25 5.26 9.72 -0.83
N GLN A 26 4.06 9.66 -1.39
CA GLN A 26 2.89 9.10 -0.70
C GLN A 26 3.08 7.61 -0.36
N ARG A 27 3.62 6.81 -1.29
CA ARG A 27 3.98 5.40 -1.02
C ARG A 27 5.02 5.28 0.09
N CYS A 28 6.03 6.13 0.11
CA CYS A 28 7.02 6.15 1.19
C CYS A 28 6.41 6.50 2.55
N ILE A 29 5.49 7.47 2.61
CA ILE A 29 4.77 7.80 3.85
C ILE A 29 4.02 6.57 4.34
N ILE A 30 3.20 5.97 3.48
CA ILE A 30 2.39 4.79 3.81
C ILE A 30 3.27 3.64 4.28
N ARG A 31 4.38 3.36 3.59
CA ARG A 31 5.33 2.31 3.97
C ARG A 31 5.93 2.56 5.35
N ILE A 32 6.48 3.76 5.61
CA ILE A 32 7.10 4.05 6.90
C ILE A 32 6.06 3.98 8.03
N LEU A 33 4.84 4.48 7.81
CA LEU A 33 3.78 4.38 8.82
C LEU A 33 3.30 2.94 9.06
N ALA A 34 3.38 2.07 8.06
CA ALA A 34 3.03 0.66 8.17
C ALA A 34 4.10 -0.18 8.89
N GLU A 35 5.38 0.17 8.74
CA GLU A 35 6.49 -0.70 9.10
C GLU A 35 7.36 -0.16 10.26
N SER A 36 7.41 1.16 10.49
CA SER A 36 8.25 1.71 11.56
C SER A 36 7.53 1.62 12.91
N PRO A 37 8.11 0.88 13.89
CA PRO A 37 7.56 0.84 15.24
C PRO A 37 7.83 2.16 16.00
N ASP A 38 8.93 2.84 15.69
CA ASP A 38 9.38 4.04 16.42
C ASP A 38 8.46 5.24 16.11
N PRO A 39 7.81 5.84 17.12
CA PRO A 39 7.06 7.08 16.94
C PRO A 39 7.87 8.23 16.34
N ALA A 40 9.20 8.29 16.56
CA ALA A 40 10.05 9.37 16.07
C ALA A 40 10.12 9.40 14.53
N ASP A 41 10.19 8.22 13.91
CA ASP A 41 10.17 8.04 12.45
C ASP A 41 8.82 8.39 11.84
N ARG A 42 7.74 8.24 12.62
CA ARG A 42 6.36 8.50 12.21
C ARG A 42 5.91 9.94 12.41
N THR A 43 6.82 10.83 12.80
CA THR A 43 6.61 12.29 12.76
C THR A 43 6.81 12.83 11.34
N ARG A 44 6.26 14.01 11.01
CA ARG A 44 6.52 14.64 9.68
C ARG A 44 8.01 14.82 9.39
N ILE A 45 8.80 15.17 10.41
CA ILE A 45 10.25 15.34 10.31
C ILE A 45 10.95 13.98 10.18
N GLY A 46 10.52 12.97 10.94
CA GLY A 46 11.03 11.60 10.83
C GLY A 46 10.84 11.04 9.41
N LEU A 47 9.63 11.18 8.88
CA LEU A 47 9.30 10.81 7.50
C LEU A 47 10.19 11.55 6.49
N ALA A 48 10.39 12.86 6.67
CA ALA A 48 11.23 13.66 5.79
C ALA A 48 12.69 13.22 5.82
N LYS A 49 13.24 12.91 7.00
CA LYS A 49 14.61 12.42 7.16
C LYS A 49 14.81 11.06 6.51
N ASN A 50 13.91 10.11 6.77
CA ASN A 50 13.93 8.78 6.18
C ASN A 50 13.93 8.85 4.64
N MET A 51 13.03 9.66 4.05
CA MET A 51 12.97 9.83 2.59
C MET A 51 14.18 10.55 2.01
N ALA A 52 14.71 11.56 2.72
CA ALA A 52 15.85 12.32 2.27
C ALA A 52 17.14 11.48 2.26
N GLN A 53 17.30 10.57 3.22
CA GLN A 53 18.42 9.62 3.25
C GLN A 53 18.41 8.70 2.02
N ILE A 54 17.24 8.18 1.63
CA ILE A 54 17.10 7.29 0.47
C ILE A 54 17.56 7.95 -0.84
N ASN A 55 17.34 9.26 -1.00
CA ASN A 55 17.61 9.99 -2.24
C ASN A 55 18.83 10.92 -2.16
N ASN A 56 19.62 10.86 -1.08
CA ASN A 56 20.73 11.78 -0.83
C ASN A 56 20.33 13.27 -0.93
N LEU A 57 19.17 13.62 -0.35
CA LEU A 57 18.61 14.97 -0.34
C LEU A 57 18.68 15.59 1.07
N ARG A 58 18.41 16.89 1.16
CA ARG A 58 18.13 17.57 2.44
C ARG A 58 16.66 17.35 2.82
N TRP A 59 16.39 16.98 4.07
CA TRP A 59 15.02 16.71 4.54
C TRP A 59 14.10 17.93 4.43
N GLN A 60 14.64 19.14 4.54
CA GLN A 60 13.90 20.39 4.37
C GLN A 60 13.29 20.53 2.98
N THR A 61 13.90 19.90 1.96
CA THR A 61 13.39 19.90 0.58
C THR A 61 12.17 18.99 0.43
N VAL A 62 12.12 17.89 1.19
CA VAL A 62 11.03 16.89 1.11
C VAL A 62 9.86 17.25 2.02
N TYR A 63 10.15 17.91 3.15
CA TYR A 63 9.19 18.21 4.21
C TYR A 63 7.90 18.92 3.74
N PRO A 64 7.93 19.96 2.90
CA PRO A 64 6.70 20.62 2.44
C PRO A 64 5.76 19.67 1.69
N GLY A 65 6.31 18.76 0.89
CA GLY A 65 5.54 17.75 0.19
C GLY A 65 4.88 16.75 1.14
N ILE A 66 5.59 16.34 2.19
CA ILE A 66 5.05 15.44 3.23
C ILE A 66 3.94 16.12 4.02
N PHE A 67 4.14 17.39 4.39
CA PHE A 67 3.11 18.17 5.07
C PHE A 67 1.83 18.22 4.22
N ASN A 68 1.94 18.58 2.94
CA ASN A 68 0.79 18.62 2.03
C ASN A 68 0.11 17.24 1.90
N ASP A 69 0.88 16.17 1.70
CA ASP A 69 0.32 14.83 1.54
C ASP A 69 -0.38 14.33 2.80
N ILE A 70 0.16 14.60 3.99
CA ILE A 70 -0.48 14.19 5.25
C ILE A 70 -1.72 15.04 5.51
N ASP A 71 -1.56 16.35 5.57
CA ASP A 71 -2.57 17.25 6.11
C ASP A 71 -3.70 17.55 5.11
N ASN A 72 -3.40 17.63 3.81
CA ASN A 72 -4.38 18.00 2.80
C ASN A 72 -4.94 16.80 2.02
N ILE A 73 -4.33 15.61 2.12
CA ILE A 73 -4.75 14.43 1.34
C ILE A 73 -5.07 13.26 2.27
N MET A 74 -4.09 12.74 3.00
CA MET A 74 -4.26 11.49 3.74
C MET A 74 -5.16 11.63 4.97
N LYS A 75 -5.09 12.75 5.71
CA LYS A 75 -5.99 13.01 6.84
C LYS A 75 -7.45 13.20 6.38
N PRO A 76 -7.76 14.04 5.36
CA PRO A 76 -9.13 14.16 4.84
C PRO A 76 -9.71 12.84 4.31
N LEU A 77 -8.86 11.98 3.74
CA LEU A 77 -9.26 10.65 3.28
C LEU A 77 -9.33 9.61 4.40
N ASP A 78 -9.06 10.01 5.66
CA ASP A 78 -9.08 9.14 6.82
C ASP A 78 -8.12 7.95 6.65
N LEU A 79 -6.95 8.17 6.03
CA LEU A 79 -5.90 7.16 5.85
C LEU A 79 -4.88 7.19 6.99
N VAL A 80 -4.65 8.37 7.57
CA VAL A 80 -3.71 8.57 8.66
C VAL A 80 -4.39 9.34 9.79
N ARG A 81 -4.05 9.00 11.03
CA ARG A 81 -4.48 9.73 12.22
C ARG A 81 -3.31 10.03 13.14
N GLU A 82 -3.45 11.05 13.97
CA GLU A 82 -2.49 11.33 15.04
C GLU A 82 -2.64 10.25 16.13
N SER A 83 -1.52 9.61 16.48
CA SER A 83 -1.48 8.53 17.49
C SER A 83 -0.96 9.03 18.84
N GLY A 84 -0.30 10.19 18.84
CA GLY A 84 0.19 10.86 20.03
C GLY A 84 1.21 11.94 19.69
N ARG A 85 1.89 12.46 20.71
CA ARG A 85 2.90 13.51 20.57
C ARG A 85 4.16 13.19 21.34
N LEU A 86 5.30 13.46 20.71
CA LEU A 86 6.62 13.32 21.32
C LEU A 86 7.06 14.65 21.94
N PRO A 87 7.64 14.65 23.16
CA PRO A 87 8.12 15.88 23.79
C PRO A 87 9.24 16.50 22.94
N THR A 88 9.16 17.81 22.70
CA THR A 88 10.19 18.51 21.92
C THR A 88 11.10 19.30 22.86
N LYS A 89 12.41 19.03 22.80
CA LYS A 89 13.43 19.73 23.61
C LYS A 89 13.93 21.03 22.96
N ARG A 90 13.41 21.39 21.78
CA ARG A 90 13.86 22.52 20.96
C ARG A 90 12.66 23.19 20.29
N GLY A 91 12.67 24.53 20.18
CA GLY A 91 11.60 25.33 19.56
C GLY A 91 10.92 26.30 20.54
N PRO A 92 9.88 27.03 20.13
CA PRO A 92 9.10 27.90 21.02
C PRO A 92 8.48 27.12 22.20
N LYS A 93 8.36 27.73 23.39
CA LYS A 93 7.82 27.05 24.59
C LYS A 93 6.46 26.36 24.35
N ALA A 94 5.56 27.01 23.62
CA ALA A 94 4.26 26.42 23.25
C ALA A 94 4.38 25.10 22.45
N VAL A 95 5.41 24.97 21.59
CA VAL A 95 5.67 23.74 20.81
C VAL A 95 6.37 22.68 21.68
N GLN A 96 7.19 23.11 22.65
CA GLN A 96 7.79 22.22 23.64
C GLN A 96 6.74 21.59 24.55
N GLU A 97 5.77 22.40 24.99
CA GLU A 97 4.64 21.97 25.82
C GLU A 97 3.67 21.06 25.05
N GLN A 98 3.42 21.34 23.77
CA GLN A 98 2.50 20.53 22.95
C GLN A 98 3.13 19.25 22.39
N GLY A 99 4.45 19.22 22.15
CA GLY A 99 5.12 18.11 21.51
C GLY A 99 4.88 18.00 19.98
N SER A 100 5.67 17.17 19.31
CA SER A 100 5.56 16.91 17.87
C SER A 100 4.62 15.73 17.63
N PRO A 101 3.58 15.86 16.79
CA PRO A 101 2.68 14.76 16.49
C PRO A 101 3.39 13.67 15.69
N TYR A 102 3.04 12.43 16.00
CA TYR A 102 3.35 11.26 15.17
C TYR A 102 2.06 10.59 14.71
N TYR A 103 2.16 9.90 13.58
CA TYR A 103 1.00 9.38 12.87
C TYR A 103 0.98 7.86 12.85
N GLU A 104 -0.21 7.31 12.67
CA GLU A 104 -0.41 5.90 12.36
C GLU A 104 -1.43 5.74 11.23
N LEU A 105 -1.39 4.58 10.57
CA LEU A 105 -2.41 4.23 9.60
C LEU A 105 -3.72 3.91 10.30
N THR A 106 -4.81 4.42 9.75
CA THR A 106 -6.16 3.94 10.09
C THR A 106 -6.40 2.58 9.42
N LYS A 107 -7.55 1.95 9.67
CA LYS A 107 -7.95 0.75 8.91
C LYS A 107 -7.97 0.99 7.39
N LYS A 108 -8.40 2.17 6.94
CA LYS A 108 -8.35 2.56 5.51
C LYS A 108 -6.90 2.73 5.04
N GLY A 109 -6.06 3.37 5.86
CA GLY A 109 -4.63 3.48 5.59
C GLY A 109 -3.95 2.14 5.41
N ILE A 110 -4.30 1.15 6.23
CA ILE A 110 -3.80 -0.22 6.13
C ILE A 110 -4.24 -0.87 4.81
N MET A 111 -5.50 -0.71 4.40
CA MET A 111 -5.98 -1.20 3.10
C MET A 111 -5.17 -0.62 1.94
N VAL A 112 -4.85 0.67 2.01
CA VAL A 112 -3.98 1.32 1.03
C VAL A 112 -2.56 0.75 1.10
N ALA A 113 -1.99 0.55 2.30
CA ALA A 113 -0.65 -0.01 2.47
C ALA A 113 -0.50 -1.40 1.84
N LEU A 114 -1.53 -2.25 1.92
CA LEU A 114 -1.53 -3.57 1.29
C LEU A 114 -1.37 -3.51 -0.25
N SER A 115 -1.81 -2.43 -0.88
CA SER A 115 -1.66 -2.18 -2.33
C SER A 115 -0.29 -1.61 -2.73
N VAL A 116 0.52 -1.15 -1.77
CA VAL A 116 1.84 -0.57 -2.05
C VAL A 116 2.86 -1.69 -2.12
N ARG A 117 3.49 -1.89 -3.28
CA ARG A 117 4.45 -3.00 -3.53
C ARG A 117 5.61 -3.03 -2.54
N GLU A 118 6.09 -1.86 -2.15
CA GLU A 118 7.23 -1.64 -1.28
C GLU A 118 6.96 -2.01 0.20
N VAL A 119 5.70 -2.26 0.56
CA VAL A 119 5.33 -2.76 1.89
C VAL A 119 5.59 -4.26 1.97
N THR A 120 6.39 -4.66 2.95
CA THR A 120 6.84 -6.03 3.19
C THR A 120 6.03 -6.72 4.29
N MET A 121 5.57 -5.97 5.30
CA MET A 121 4.84 -6.52 6.47
C MET A 121 3.34 -6.78 6.22
N ARG A 122 2.96 -7.23 5.01
CA ARG A 122 1.55 -7.40 4.61
C ARG A 122 0.77 -8.36 5.53
N GLU A 123 1.39 -9.43 6.01
CA GLU A 123 0.69 -10.39 6.88
C GLU A 123 0.25 -9.77 8.20
N SER A 124 1.15 -9.01 8.85
CA SER A 124 0.84 -8.25 10.06
C SER A 124 -0.31 -7.26 9.83
N LEU A 125 -0.27 -6.55 8.70
CA LEU A 125 -1.29 -5.58 8.32
C LEU A 125 -2.66 -6.22 8.09
N VAL A 126 -2.71 -7.35 7.39
CA VAL A 126 -3.95 -8.12 7.17
C VAL A 126 -4.55 -8.56 8.52
N ARG A 127 -3.73 -9.05 9.45
CA ARG A 127 -4.18 -9.41 10.80
C ARG A 127 -4.73 -8.23 11.61
N GLN A 128 -4.27 -7.01 11.37
CA GLN A 128 -4.78 -5.81 12.06
C GLN A 128 -6.17 -5.36 11.56
N ILE A 129 -6.51 -5.63 10.29
CA ILE A 129 -7.80 -5.21 9.71
C ILE A 129 -8.90 -6.25 9.89
N LEU A 130 -8.55 -7.53 10.05
CA LEU A 130 -9.50 -8.62 10.19
C LEU A 130 -9.61 -9.03 11.66
N ALA A 131 -10.83 -9.02 12.20
CA ALA A 131 -11.08 -9.57 13.53
C ALA A 131 -10.84 -11.09 13.52
N ASP A 132 -10.48 -11.66 14.67
CA ASP A 132 -10.04 -13.06 14.79
C ASP A 132 -11.08 -14.10 14.31
N ASP A 133 -12.37 -13.75 14.24
CA ASP A 133 -13.46 -14.68 13.91
C ASP A 133 -14.12 -14.49 12.53
N ASP A 134 -13.60 -13.61 11.65
CA ASP A 134 -14.22 -13.41 10.33
C ASP A 134 -13.79 -14.49 9.32
N VAL A 135 -14.72 -15.18 8.66
CA VAL A 135 -14.41 -16.15 7.59
C VAL A 135 -13.68 -15.47 6.42
N VAL A 136 -13.97 -14.19 6.18
CA VAL A 136 -13.27 -13.33 5.22
C VAL A 136 -11.77 -13.19 5.56
N ASN A 137 -11.41 -13.37 6.84
CA ASN A 137 -10.02 -13.37 7.31
C ASN A 137 -9.24 -14.56 6.74
N LYS A 138 -9.84 -15.76 6.76
CA LYS A 138 -9.18 -17.00 6.30
C LYS A 138 -8.91 -16.98 4.80
N GLU A 139 -9.87 -16.56 3.98
CA GLU A 139 -9.71 -16.50 2.53
C GLU A 139 -8.60 -15.50 2.14
N SER A 140 -8.66 -14.27 2.67
CA SER A 140 -7.67 -13.22 2.40
C SER A 140 -6.26 -13.62 2.84
N MET A 141 -6.14 -14.22 4.04
CA MET A 141 -4.87 -14.73 4.54
C MET A 141 -4.33 -15.89 3.69
N SER A 142 -5.19 -16.82 3.28
CA SER A 142 -4.78 -17.94 2.42
C SER A 142 -4.26 -17.45 1.06
N LEU A 143 -4.89 -16.42 0.48
CA LEU A 143 -4.47 -15.82 -0.77
C LEU A 143 -3.13 -15.09 -0.64
N LEU A 144 -2.95 -14.34 0.46
CA LEU A 144 -1.68 -13.66 0.76
C LEU A 144 -0.53 -14.65 0.92
N VAL A 145 -0.72 -15.73 1.68
CA VAL A 145 0.33 -16.74 1.94
C VAL A 145 0.60 -17.60 0.71
N GLY A 146 -0.45 -18.06 0.03
CA GLY A 146 -0.32 -18.97 -1.12
C GLY A 146 0.11 -18.28 -2.41
N THR A 147 -0.34 -17.04 -2.65
CA THR A 147 -0.11 -16.31 -3.90
C THR A 147 0.07 -14.80 -3.64
N PRO A 148 1.16 -14.38 -2.97
CA PRO A 148 1.35 -12.99 -2.51
C PRO A 148 1.34 -11.95 -3.65
N LEU A 149 1.83 -12.33 -4.84
CA LEU A 149 1.80 -11.44 -6.02
C LEU A 149 0.37 -11.18 -6.52
N LEU A 150 -0.47 -12.22 -6.55
CA LEU A 150 -1.88 -12.10 -6.92
C LEU A 150 -2.64 -11.28 -5.87
N PHE A 151 -2.39 -11.54 -4.59
CA PHE A 151 -2.96 -10.73 -3.51
C PHE A 151 -2.61 -9.25 -3.65
N GLY A 152 -1.32 -8.93 -3.85
CA GLY A 152 -0.85 -7.56 -4.04
C GLY A 152 -1.52 -6.90 -5.25
N TYR A 153 -1.61 -7.60 -6.38
CA TYR A 153 -2.31 -7.13 -7.57
C TYR A 153 -3.80 -6.86 -7.31
N MET A 154 -4.49 -7.78 -6.64
CA MET A 154 -5.90 -7.61 -6.27
C MET A 154 -6.11 -6.38 -5.37
N MET A 155 -5.20 -6.13 -4.43
CA MET A 155 -5.25 -4.95 -3.57
C MET A 155 -4.98 -3.65 -4.35
N GLU A 156 -4.05 -3.65 -5.33
CA GLU A 156 -3.88 -2.52 -6.26
C GLU A 156 -5.20 -2.19 -6.95
N ARG A 157 -5.83 -3.17 -7.59
CA ARG A 157 -7.12 -3.00 -8.28
C ARG A 157 -8.25 -2.58 -7.35
N TYR A 158 -8.25 -3.09 -6.12
CA TYR A 158 -9.25 -2.74 -5.10
C TYR A 158 -9.14 -1.26 -4.71
N VAL A 159 -7.94 -0.79 -4.41
CA VAL A 159 -7.70 0.61 -4.01
C VAL A 159 -7.90 1.55 -5.21
N GLU A 160 -7.51 1.17 -6.42
CA GLU A 160 -7.81 1.94 -7.63
C GLU A 160 -9.32 2.12 -7.85
N ALA A 161 -10.10 1.04 -7.71
CA ALA A 161 -11.56 1.11 -7.81
C ALA A 161 -12.17 2.00 -6.72
N TRP A 162 -11.62 1.99 -5.51
CA TRP A 162 -12.01 2.92 -4.46
C TRP A 162 -11.66 4.37 -4.81
N CYS A 163 -10.46 4.64 -5.34
CA CYS A 163 -10.04 5.96 -5.82
C CYS A 163 -10.96 6.52 -6.92
N GLU A 164 -11.58 5.65 -7.69
CA GLU A 164 -12.58 5.99 -8.71
C GLU A 164 -14.02 6.07 -8.16
N GLN A 165 -14.20 5.83 -6.85
CA GLN A 165 -15.49 5.75 -6.16
C GLN A 165 -16.42 4.68 -6.71
N LYS A 166 -15.86 3.58 -7.22
CA LYS A 166 -16.64 2.41 -7.71
C LYS A 166 -17.01 1.44 -6.59
N ILE A 167 -16.22 1.42 -5.52
CA ILE A 167 -16.41 0.57 -4.34
C ILE A 167 -16.03 1.31 -3.07
N ASP A 168 -16.57 0.86 -1.94
CA ASP A 168 -16.11 1.29 -0.61
C ASP A 168 -14.88 0.50 -0.17
N LEU A 169 -13.91 1.20 0.44
CA LEU A 169 -12.65 0.61 0.88
C LEU A 169 -12.84 -0.38 2.04
N LEU A 170 -13.75 -0.09 2.98
CA LEU A 170 -14.07 -0.95 4.12
C LEU A 170 -15.55 -1.36 4.10
N PRO A 171 -15.89 -2.56 4.61
CA PRO A 171 -14.96 -3.63 5.01
C PRO A 171 -14.21 -4.22 3.80
N LEU A 172 -13.10 -4.91 4.07
CA LEU A 172 -12.34 -5.65 3.05
C LEU A 172 -13.24 -6.77 2.52
N ASP A 173 -13.57 -6.69 1.23
CA ASP A 173 -14.31 -7.75 0.53
C ASP A 173 -13.81 -7.85 -0.90
N LEU A 174 -12.87 -8.76 -1.15
CA LEU A 174 -12.29 -8.96 -2.48
C LEU A 174 -13.33 -9.36 -3.55
N LYS A 175 -14.53 -9.83 -3.16
CA LYS A 175 -15.61 -10.12 -4.10
C LYS A 175 -16.11 -8.87 -4.82
N LYS A 176 -15.90 -7.67 -4.24
CA LYS A 176 -16.18 -6.39 -4.91
C LYS A 176 -15.41 -6.22 -6.23
N LEU A 177 -14.27 -6.90 -6.40
CA LEU A 177 -13.49 -6.89 -7.65
C LEU A 177 -14.22 -7.54 -8.83
N SER A 178 -15.18 -8.45 -8.57
CA SER A 178 -15.99 -9.07 -9.64
C SER A 178 -16.72 -8.04 -10.52
N ARG A 179 -17.02 -6.86 -9.95
CA ARG A 179 -17.69 -5.75 -10.65
C ARG A 179 -16.79 -5.03 -11.67
N LEU A 180 -15.47 -5.24 -11.61
CA LEU A 180 -14.50 -4.50 -12.41
C LEU A 180 -14.16 -5.16 -13.75
N LYS A 181 -14.58 -6.41 -13.98
CA LYS A 181 -14.26 -7.22 -15.18
C LYS A 181 -12.77 -7.14 -15.54
N ASP A 182 -11.91 -7.36 -14.55
CA ASP A 182 -10.47 -7.25 -14.71
C ASP A 182 -9.90 -8.40 -15.57
N GLU A 183 -9.30 -8.06 -16.71
CA GLU A 183 -8.81 -9.05 -17.68
C GLU A 183 -7.70 -9.94 -17.10
N THR A 184 -6.79 -9.37 -16.31
CA THR A 184 -5.71 -10.16 -15.68
C THR A 184 -6.29 -11.16 -14.69
N LEU A 185 -7.28 -10.78 -13.88
CA LEU A 185 -7.96 -11.72 -12.98
C LEU A 185 -8.73 -12.81 -13.74
N LEU A 186 -9.33 -12.47 -14.90
CA LEU A 186 -9.99 -13.46 -15.76
C LEU A 186 -9.00 -14.48 -16.31
N ILE A 187 -7.84 -14.03 -16.80
CA ILE A 187 -6.75 -14.89 -17.29
C ILE A 187 -6.23 -15.79 -16.15
N CYS A 188 -5.98 -15.23 -14.97
CA CYS A 188 -5.52 -16.00 -13.80
C CYS A 188 -6.53 -17.08 -13.41
N ASN A 189 -7.83 -16.75 -13.39
CA ASN A 189 -8.89 -17.70 -13.05
C ASN A 189 -9.00 -18.82 -14.11
N ASP A 190 -8.94 -18.49 -15.40
CA ASP A 190 -8.94 -19.49 -16.47
C ASP A 190 -7.73 -20.42 -16.38
N LEU A 191 -6.53 -19.85 -16.18
CA LEU A 191 -5.30 -20.60 -15.97
C LEU A 191 -5.45 -21.57 -14.80
N LEU A 192 -5.86 -21.11 -13.62
CA LEU A 192 -6.03 -21.97 -12.44
C LEU A 192 -7.04 -23.08 -12.68
N LYS A 193 -8.21 -22.75 -13.26
CA LYS A 193 -9.30 -23.70 -13.54
C LYS A 193 -8.89 -24.79 -14.53
N ASN A 194 -8.07 -24.46 -15.53
CA ASN A 194 -7.64 -25.41 -16.55
C ASN A 194 -6.37 -26.16 -16.09
N PHE A 195 -5.46 -25.51 -15.38
CA PHE A 195 -4.23 -26.12 -14.87
C PHE A 195 -4.50 -27.27 -13.90
N THR A 196 -5.54 -27.18 -13.06
CA THR A 196 -5.96 -28.27 -12.16
C THR A 196 -6.50 -29.50 -12.90
N LYS A 197 -6.87 -29.39 -14.18
CA LYS A 197 -7.37 -30.51 -15.00
C LYS A 197 -6.28 -31.22 -15.79
N LEU A 198 -5.13 -30.58 -15.97
CA LEU A 198 -4.00 -31.14 -16.71
C LEU A 198 -3.36 -32.29 -15.95
N GLU A 199 -2.73 -33.21 -16.68
CA GLU A 199 -1.88 -34.26 -16.11
C GLU A 199 -0.59 -33.67 -15.53
N TYR A 200 0.06 -34.42 -14.63
CA TYR A 200 1.28 -33.97 -13.97
C TYR A 200 2.39 -33.55 -14.95
N ALA A 201 2.61 -34.33 -16.01
CA ALA A 201 3.61 -34.02 -17.03
C ALA A 201 3.31 -32.71 -17.77
N GLN A 202 2.05 -32.47 -18.12
CA GLN A 202 1.59 -31.23 -18.76
C GLN A 202 1.79 -30.02 -17.83
N ARG A 203 1.42 -30.15 -16.54
CA ARG A 203 1.65 -29.10 -15.52
C ARG A 203 3.12 -28.73 -15.41
N LYS A 204 4.02 -29.74 -15.37
CA LYS A 204 5.47 -29.53 -15.28
C LYS A 204 6.02 -28.80 -16.52
N ASN A 205 5.54 -29.17 -17.71
CA ASN A 205 5.96 -28.55 -18.96
C ASN A 205 5.52 -27.08 -19.05
N ILE A 206 4.27 -26.77 -18.71
CA ILE A 206 3.77 -25.39 -18.68
C ILE A 206 4.54 -24.55 -17.65
N ARG A 207 4.77 -25.07 -16.45
CA ARG A 207 5.57 -24.37 -15.43
C ARG A 207 6.97 -24.05 -15.95
N LYS A 208 7.66 -25.03 -16.54
CA LYS A 208 8.99 -24.83 -17.14
C LYS A 208 8.97 -23.77 -18.25
N LEU A 209 7.93 -23.75 -19.08
CA LEU A 209 7.76 -22.74 -20.11
C LEU A 209 7.62 -21.33 -19.51
N LEU A 210 6.76 -21.16 -18.49
CA LEU A 210 6.55 -19.87 -17.84
C LEU A 210 7.80 -19.39 -17.09
N ASP A 211 8.50 -20.29 -16.38
CA ASP A 211 9.76 -19.97 -15.69
C ASP A 211 10.79 -19.41 -16.69
N ASN A 212 10.85 -19.97 -17.90
CA ASN A 212 11.71 -19.50 -18.99
C ASN A 212 11.29 -18.17 -19.64
N ILE A 213 10.07 -17.70 -19.39
CA ILE A 213 9.59 -16.40 -19.92
C ILE A 213 9.82 -15.32 -18.87
N VAL A 214 9.49 -15.61 -17.60
CA VAL A 214 9.44 -14.62 -16.53
C VAL A 214 10.82 -14.33 -15.94
N TYR A 215 11.72 -15.32 -15.87
CA TYR A 215 13.03 -15.19 -15.22
C TYR A 215 14.21 -15.24 -16.21
N ARG A 216 14.00 -14.90 -17.48
CA ARG A 216 15.13 -14.67 -18.39
C ARG A 216 15.83 -13.36 -18.01
N GLU A 217 16.98 -13.48 -17.38
CA GLU A 217 18.02 -12.45 -17.38
C GLU A 217 18.67 -12.33 -18.77
#